data_AF-A0A2A2D8J2-F1
#
_entry.id   AF-A0A2A2D8J2-F1
#
_cell.length_a   1.000
_cell.length_b   1.000
_cell.length_c   1.000
_cell.angle_alpha   90.00
_cell.angle_beta   90.00
_cell.angle_gamma   90.00
#
_symmetry.space_group_name_H-M   'P 1'
#
loop_
_entity.id
_entity.type
_entity.pdbx_description
1 polymer ?
#
loop_
_entity_poly.entity_id
_entity_poly.type
_entity_poly.pdbx_seq_one_letter_code
_entity_poly.pdbx_strand_id
1 'polypeptide(L)'
;MSAAPDPLSGSTPASGPVSGPLWFQLVLLRRMADHHPELVEDALRELGVDRTTMREANRRWQAAVRSPKTRGAGTRYRSVLGPPETTGERRVGDLVFDAATWRVPLWPDLRFEVLSAPGGAVWNEWLVRAPGAHAPTLRTVEDLRPWSCTVDEVARAFAPARPMEGTAPTRWGLGFSG
;
A
#
# COMPACT_ATOMS: atom_id res chain seq x y z
N MET A 1 35.87 -43.64 3.68
CA MET A 1 34.79 -43.89 4.66
C MET A 1 34.53 -42.57 5.37
N SER A 2 33.31 -42.03 5.27
CA SER A 2 32.84 -40.73 5.81
C SER A 2 33.49 -39.46 5.24
N ALA A 3 32.80 -38.33 5.07
CA ALA A 3 31.55 -37.89 5.69
C ALA A 3 30.61 -37.19 4.68
N ALA A 4 29.31 -37.34 4.89
CA ALA A 4 28.25 -36.59 4.22
C ALA A 4 28.25 -35.12 4.69
N PRO A 5 27.84 -34.16 3.84
CA PRO A 5 27.64 -32.79 4.29
C PRO A 5 26.37 -32.66 5.14
N ASP A 6 26.50 -31.94 6.25
CA ASP A 6 25.42 -31.62 7.21
C ASP A 6 24.22 -30.90 6.56
N PRO A 7 22.99 -31.14 7.04
CA PRO A 7 21.81 -30.45 6.56
C PRO A 7 21.74 -29.01 7.10
N LEU A 8 21.61 -28.09 6.15
CA LEU A 8 21.12 -26.71 6.24
C LEU A 8 20.60 -26.29 7.63
N SER A 9 21.43 -25.52 8.36
CA SER A 9 20.97 -24.66 9.45
C SER A 9 19.84 -23.76 8.93
N GLY A 10 18.63 -23.97 9.43
CA GLY A 10 17.52 -23.05 9.26
C GLY A 10 17.93 -21.67 9.79
N SER A 11 18.14 -20.71 8.90
CA SER A 11 18.26 -19.31 9.29
C SER A 11 16.91 -18.83 9.80
N THR A 12 16.78 -18.70 11.11
CA THR A 12 15.78 -17.84 11.74
C THR A 12 15.89 -16.46 11.07
N PRO A 13 14.82 -15.87 10.50
CA PRO A 13 14.93 -14.56 9.89
C PRO A 13 15.38 -13.54 10.97
N ALA A 14 16.51 -12.91 10.69
CA ALA A 14 17.13 -11.91 11.54
C ALA A 14 16.11 -10.83 11.92
N SER A 15 16.09 -10.43 13.20
CA SER A 15 15.42 -9.23 13.72
C SER A 15 16.10 -7.94 13.20
N GLY A 16 16.19 -7.81 11.86
CA GLY A 16 16.67 -6.62 11.19
C GLY A 16 15.66 -5.47 11.27
N PRO A 17 16.09 -4.23 10.98
CA PRO A 17 15.25 -3.05 11.11
C PRO A 17 13.94 -3.17 10.32
N VAL A 18 12.85 -2.70 10.94
CA VAL A 18 11.47 -2.71 10.43
C VAL A 18 11.30 -1.57 9.42
N SER A 19 12.01 -1.66 8.31
CA SER A 19 12.01 -0.60 7.32
C SER A 19 12.22 -1.12 5.91
N GLY A 20 11.76 -0.32 4.97
CA GLY A 20 11.90 -0.54 3.54
C GLY A 20 10.58 -0.87 2.84
N PRO A 21 10.53 -0.71 1.50
CA PRO A 21 9.34 -0.95 0.69
C PRO A 21 8.74 -2.36 0.85
N LEU A 22 9.57 -3.39 1.01
CA LEU A 22 9.13 -4.77 1.20
C LEU A 22 8.26 -4.94 2.46
N TRP A 23 8.73 -4.45 3.62
CA TRP A 23 7.97 -4.54 4.88
C TRP A 23 6.61 -3.84 4.77
N PHE A 24 6.57 -2.69 4.09
CA PHE A 24 5.33 -1.95 3.92
C PHE A 24 4.37 -2.64 2.93
N GLN A 25 4.87 -3.24 1.85
CA GLN A 25 4.05 -4.07 0.96
C GLN A 25 3.34 -5.19 1.72
N LEU A 26 4.00 -5.80 2.72
CA LEU A 26 3.36 -6.83 3.55
C LEU A 26 2.23 -6.27 4.42
N VAL A 27 2.31 -5.01 4.86
CA VAL A 27 1.21 -4.32 5.54
C VAL A 27 0.03 -4.12 4.59
N LEU A 28 0.29 -3.72 3.34
CA LEU A 28 -0.74 -3.59 2.31
C LEU A 28 -1.39 -4.94 2.00
N LEU A 29 -0.58 -5.97 1.73
CA LEU A 29 -1.05 -7.33 1.45
C LEU A 29 -1.91 -7.90 2.58
N ARG A 30 -1.56 -7.63 3.85
CA ARG A 30 -2.41 -8.06 4.96
C ARG A 30 -3.80 -7.46 4.89
N ARG A 31 -3.94 -6.17 4.54
CA ARG A 31 -5.26 -5.53 4.38
C ARG A 31 -6.00 -6.10 3.17
N MET A 32 -5.29 -6.34 2.07
CA MET A 32 -5.86 -6.86 0.82
C MET A 32 -6.32 -8.32 0.96
N ALA A 33 -5.73 -9.08 1.88
CA ALA A 33 -6.12 -10.46 2.20
C ALA A 33 -7.54 -10.58 2.78
N ASP A 34 -8.13 -9.47 3.27
CA ASP A 34 -9.52 -9.46 3.73
C ASP A 34 -10.52 -9.57 2.55
N HIS A 35 -10.07 -9.36 1.31
CA HIS A 35 -10.90 -9.37 0.09
C HIS A 35 -10.45 -10.41 -0.94
N HIS A 36 -9.15 -10.57 -1.16
CA HIS A 36 -8.57 -11.46 -2.18
C HIS A 36 -7.41 -12.28 -1.61
N PRO A 37 -7.67 -13.22 -0.69
CA PRO A 37 -6.62 -14.00 -0.03
C PRO A 37 -5.77 -14.83 -1.01
N GLU A 38 -6.35 -15.32 -2.10
CA GLU A 38 -5.67 -16.09 -3.15
C GLU A 38 -4.59 -15.28 -3.86
N LEU A 39 -4.90 -14.03 -4.26
CA LEU A 39 -3.94 -13.15 -4.89
C LEU A 39 -2.81 -12.76 -3.93
N VAL A 40 -3.10 -12.71 -2.62
CA VAL A 40 -2.08 -12.44 -1.61
C VAL A 40 -1.11 -13.61 -1.48
N GLU A 41 -1.59 -14.85 -1.53
CA GLU A 41 -0.69 -16.02 -1.53
C GLU A 41 0.25 -16.02 -2.73
N ASP A 42 -0.26 -15.67 -3.91
CA ASP A 42 0.56 -15.56 -5.12
C ASP A 42 1.64 -14.48 -4.97
N ALA A 43 1.26 -13.30 -4.46
CA ALA A 43 2.19 -12.21 -4.19
C ALA A 43 3.24 -12.57 -3.11
N LEU A 44 2.86 -13.29 -2.06
CA LEU A 44 3.79 -13.75 -1.03
C LEU A 44 4.81 -14.74 -1.60
N ARG A 45 4.38 -15.64 -2.49
CA ARG A 45 5.28 -16.55 -3.21
C ARG A 45 6.26 -15.79 -4.11
N GLU A 46 5.79 -14.79 -4.85
CA GLU A 46 6.64 -13.93 -5.68
C GLU A 46 7.69 -13.19 -4.83
N LEU A 47 7.29 -12.70 -3.65
CA LEU A 47 8.17 -12.02 -2.71
C LEU A 47 9.08 -12.96 -1.91
N GLY A 48 8.89 -14.28 -2.01
CA GLY A 48 9.68 -15.27 -1.27
C GLY A 48 9.48 -15.23 0.25
N VAL A 49 8.31 -14.79 0.72
CA VAL A 49 7.99 -14.65 2.15
C VAL A 49 6.71 -15.39 2.52
N ASP A 50 6.53 -15.71 3.80
CA ASP A 50 5.37 -16.45 4.28
C ASP A 50 4.31 -15.55 4.96
N ARG A 51 3.14 -16.14 5.23
CA ARG A 51 2.07 -15.46 5.97
C ARG A 51 2.50 -15.02 7.38
N THR A 52 3.43 -15.74 8.00
CA THR A 52 3.96 -15.40 9.33
C THR A 52 4.67 -14.06 9.29
N THR A 53 5.56 -13.88 8.31
CA THR A 53 6.30 -12.64 8.06
C THR A 53 5.34 -11.48 7.77
N MET A 54 4.31 -11.73 6.95
CA MET A 54 3.26 -10.74 6.68
C MET A 54 2.47 -10.32 7.94
N ARG A 55 2.09 -11.29 8.78
CA ARG A 55 1.39 -11.02 10.06
C ARG A 55 2.28 -10.21 11.00
N GLU A 56 3.58 -10.53 11.05
CA GLU A 56 4.53 -9.79 11.88
C GLU A 56 4.71 -8.35 11.40
N ALA A 57 4.74 -8.12 10.09
CA ALA A 57 4.81 -6.80 9.48
C ALA A 57 3.64 -5.94 9.93
N ASN A 58 2.42 -6.46 9.77
CA ASN A 58 1.23 -5.76 10.19
C ASN A 58 1.18 -5.55 11.71
N ARG A 59 1.60 -6.52 12.53
CA ARG A 59 1.67 -6.37 13.99
C ARG A 59 2.55 -5.19 14.40
N ARG A 60 3.76 -5.12 13.84
CA ARG A 60 4.72 -4.04 14.12
C ARG A 60 4.24 -2.69 13.61
N TRP A 61 3.65 -2.65 12.41
CA TRP A 61 3.03 -1.44 11.87
C TRP A 61 1.93 -0.91 12.79
N GLN A 62 1.03 -1.78 13.23
CA GLN A 62 -0.07 -1.42 14.12
C GLN A 62 0.44 -0.90 15.49
N ALA A 63 1.54 -1.47 16.00
CA ALA A 63 2.19 -0.94 17.20
C ALA A 63 2.81 0.46 16.97
N ALA A 64 3.46 0.67 15.82
CA ALA A 64 4.02 1.97 15.45
C ALA A 64 2.95 3.04 15.21
N VAL A 65 1.78 2.66 14.68
CA VAL A 65 0.63 3.57 14.48
C VAL A 65 0.05 4.04 15.82
N ARG A 66 -0.05 3.16 16.81
CA ARG A 66 -0.63 3.45 18.13
C ARG A 66 0.31 4.16 19.10
N SER A 67 1.58 4.33 18.77
CA SER A 67 2.57 4.96 19.66
C SER A 67 2.39 6.49 19.72
N PRO A 68 2.16 7.08 20.91
CA PRO A 68 1.90 8.53 21.08
C PRO A 68 3.07 9.45 20.66
N LYS A 69 4.29 8.91 20.51
CA LYS A 69 5.54 9.68 20.34
C LYS A 69 5.93 9.97 18.89
N THR A 70 5.11 9.63 17.91
CA THR A 70 5.48 9.83 16.50
C THR A 70 5.17 11.26 16.06
N ARG A 71 6.24 12.03 15.78
CA ARG A 71 6.22 13.27 14.98
C ARG A 71 5.28 13.04 13.78
N GLY A 72 4.46 14.04 13.42
CA GLY A 72 3.28 13.99 12.54
C GLY A 72 3.19 12.82 11.54
N ALA A 73 1.99 12.31 11.28
CA ALA A 73 1.76 11.04 10.58
C ALA A 73 2.55 10.86 9.26
N GLY A 74 2.88 11.93 8.51
CA GLY A 74 3.78 11.88 7.35
C GLY A 74 5.26 11.52 7.66
N THR A 75 5.77 11.91 8.83
CA THR A 75 7.12 11.53 9.31
C THR A 75 7.20 10.02 9.60
N ARG A 76 6.09 9.39 10.01
CA ARG A 76 6.02 7.93 10.20
C ARG A 76 6.32 7.18 8.91
N TYR A 77 5.71 7.59 7.79
CA TYR A 77 5.95 6.98 6.48
C TYR A 77 7.41 7.10 6.07
N ARG A 78 8.01 8.28 6.22
CA ARG A 78 9.44 8.47 5.93
C ARG A 78 10.35 7.61 6.81
N SER A 79 9.97 7.37 8.07
CA SER A 79 10.75 6.51 8.97
C SER A 79 10.71 5.03 8.58
N VAL A 80 9.59 4.56 8.03
CA VAL A 80 9.40 3.15 7.66
C VAL A 80 9.82 2.90 6.21
N LEU A 81 9.39 3.75 5.28
CA LEU A 81 9.64 3.60 3.85
C LEU A 81 10.97 4.20 3.38
N GLY A 82 11.63 5.01 4.22
CA GLY A 82 12.77 5.81 3.81
C GLY A 82 12.36 7.08 3.05
N PRO A 83 13.30 7.74 2.35
CA PRO A 83 12.98 8.94 1.57
C PRO A 83 11.98 8.61 0.45
N PRO A 84 11.00 9.50 0.18
CA PRO A 84 10.10 9.32 -0.94
C PRO A 84 10.84 9.42 -2.27
N GLU A 85 10.30 8.76 -3.29
CA GLU A 85 10.75 8.92 -4.67
C GLU A 85 10.44 10.33 -5.18
N THR A 86 9.25 10.84 -4.90
CA THR A 86 8.88 12.22 -5.23
C THR A 86 8.16 12.91 -4.09
N THR A 87 8.32 14.22 -4.02
CA THR A 87 7.50 15.11 -3.20
C THR A 87 6.93 16.22 -4.07
N GLY A 88 5.75 16.73 -3.74
CA GLY A 88 5.16 17.86 -4.43
C GLY A 88 3.91 18.35 -3.72
N GLU A 89 3.20 19.27 -4.37
CA GLU A 89 1.92 19.78 -3.87
C GLU A 89 0.76 19.16 -4.67
N ARG A 90 -0.34 18.87 -3.98
CA ARG A 90 -1.61 18.49 -4.58
C ARG A 90 -2.69 19.46 -4.17
N ARG A 91 -3.49 19.90 -5.15
CA ARG A 91 -4.64 20.78 -4.91
C ARG A 91 -5.93 19.98 -5.03
N VAL A 92 -6.77 20.07 -4.01
CA VAL A 92 -8.12 19.52 -4.02
C VAL A 92 -9.07 20.64 -3.60
N GLY A 93 -9.82 21.18 -4.57
CA GLY A 93 -10.51 22.45 -4.39
C GLY A 93 -9.51 23.57 -4.05
N ASP A 94 -9.79 24.31 -2.97
CA ASP A 94 -8.94 25.41 -2.49
C ASP A 94 -7.86 24.94 -1.49
N LEU A 95 -7.83 23.66 -1.15
CA LEU A 95 -6.87 23.09 -0.20
C LEU A 95 -5.60 22.63 -0.92
N VAL A 96 -4.45 22.99 -0.35
CA VAL A 96 -3.12 22.53 -0.79
C VAL A 96 -2.60 21.49 0.21
N PHE A 97 -2.16 20.35 -0.32
CA PHE A 97 -1.63 19.24 0.43
C PHE A 97 -0.19 18.93 0.01
N ASP A 98 0.65 18.56 0.97
CA ASP A 98 1.95 17.96 0.68
C ASP A 98 1.74 16.52 0.24
N ALA A 99 2.22 16.18 -0.95
CA ALA A 99 2.25 14.83 -1.48
C ALA A 99 3.65 14.25 -1.38
N ALA A 100 3.75 13.03 -0.89
CA ALA A 100 4.96 12.22 -0.95
C ALA A 100 4.63 10.85 -1.54
N THR A 101 5.45 10.37 -2.46
CA THR A 101 5.24 9.08 -3.11
C THR A 101 6.42 8.13 -2.91
N TRP A 102 6.13 6.84 -2.77
CA TRP A 102 7.13 5.79 -2.68
C TRP A 102 6.86 4.70 -3.71
N ARG A 103 7.93 4.07 -4.18
CA ARG A 103 7.85 2.83 -4.95
C ARG A 103 7.31 1.71 -4.08
N VAL A 104 6.48 0.88 -4.68
CA VAL A 104 6.01 -0.40 -4.13
C VAL A 104 6.38 -1.50 -5.13
N PRO A 105 7.61 -2.03 -5.10
CA PRO A 105 8.13 -3.03 -6.04
C PRO A 105 7.18 -4.14 -6.52
N LEU A 106 6.27 -4.66 -5.68
CA LEU A 106 5.27 -5.65 -6.09
C LEU A 106 4.28 -5.11 -7.16
N TRP A 107 4.04 -3.81 -7.15
CA TRP A 107 3.21 -3.11 -8.14
C TRP A 107 4.06 -2.02 -8.82
N PRO A 108 4.91 -2.38 -9.79
CA PRO A 108 5.89 -1.47 -10.39
C PRO A 108 5.25 -0.27 -11.09
N ASP A 109 4.02 -0.44 -11.58
CA ASP A 109 3.23 0.60 -12.23
C ASP A 109 2.44 1.48 -11.24
N LEU A 110 2.57 1.24 -9.93
CA LEU A 110 1.90 2.00 -8.88
C LEU A 110 2.91 2.68 -7.95
N ARG A 111 2.43 3.71 -7.28
CA ARG A 111 3.11 4.38 -6.17
C ARG A 111 2.19 4.43 -4.98
N PHE A 112 2.76 4.30 -3.79
CA PHE A 112 2.04 4.63 -2.57
C PHE A 112 2.19 6.14 -2.34
N GLU A 113 1.07 6.88 -2.38
CA GLU A 113 1.03 8.32 -2.14
C GLU A 113 0.41 8.61 -0.78
N VAL A 114 1.05 9.50 -0.04
CA VAL A 114 0.54 10.07 1.21
C VAL A 114 0.32 11.55 0.98
N LEU A 115 -0.92 12.00 1.19
CA LEU A 115 -1.30 13.41 1.21
C LEU A 115 -1.36 13.88 2.66
N SER A 116 -0.65 14.97 2.96
CA SER A 116 -0.64 15.59 4.29
C SER A 116 -1.22 16.99 4.20
N ALA A 117 -2.12 17.32 5.12
CA ALA A 117 -2.63 18.67 5.31
C ALA A 117 -1.53 19.59 5.88
N PRO A 118 -1.69 20.92 5.75
CA PRO A 118 -0.84 21.87 6.46
C PRO A 118 -0.76 21.52 7.96
N GLY A 119 0.45 21.39 8.51
CA GLY A 119 0.69 20.89 9.86
C GLY A 119 1.03 19.39 9.96
N GLY A 120 1.09 18.67 8.83
CA GLY A 120 1.65 17.32 8.73
C GLY A 120 0.71 16.19 9.19
N ALA A 121 -0.57 16.50 9.41
CA ALA A 121 -1.61 15.49 9.57
C ALA A 121 -1.85 14.79 8.24
N VAL A 122 -1.90 13.46 8.24
CA VAL A 122 -2.19 12.69 7.02
C VAL A 122 -3.67 12.82 6.71
N TRP A 123 -3.96 13.30 5.51
CA TRP A 123 -5.30 13.42 4.96
C TRP A 123 -5.72 12.12 4.27
N ASN A 124 -4.88 11.58 3.38
CA ASN A 124 -5.16 10.36 2.64
C ASN A 124 -3.89 9.56 2.32
N GLU A 125 -4.09 8.25 2.11
CA GLU A 125 -3.07 7.26 1.82
C GLU A 125 -3.62 6.26 0.81
N TRP A 126 -3.01 6.15 -0.37
CA TRP A 126 -3.54 5.31 -1.44
C TRP A 126 -2.47 4.85 -2.43
N LEU A 127 -2.86 3.91 -3.31
CA LEU A 127 -2.07 3.56 -4.48
C LEU A 127 -2.51 4.43 -5.65
N VAL A 128 -1.54 5.08 -6.31
CA VAL A 128 -1.73 5.91 -7.51
C VAL A 128 -0.92 5.35 -8.67
N ARG A 129 -1.33 5.64 -9.90
CA ARG A 129 -0.58 5.26 -11.10
C ARG A 129 0.78 5.95 -11.10
N ALA A 130 1.84 5.19 -11.36
CA ALA A 130 3.18 5.74 -11.50
C ALA A 130 3.23 6.72 -12.69
N PRO A 131 4.02 7.80 -12.61
CA PRO A 131 4.21 8.69 -13.76
C PRO A 131 4.68 7.92 -14.99
N GLY A 132 3.97 8.10 -16.12
CA GLY A 132 4.27 7.42 -17.39
C GLY A 132 3.75 5.98 -17.51
N ALA A 133 3.21 5.38 -16.45
CA ALA A 133 2.57 4.06 -16.53
C ALA A 133 1.18 4.17 -17.14
N HIS A 134 0.79 3.18 -17.95
CA HIS A 134 -0.51 3.14 -18.59
C HIS A 134 -1.60 2.72 -17.59
N ALA A 135 -2.69 3.48 -17.56
CA ALA A 135 -3.90 3.11 -16.83
C ALA A 135 -4.64 1.97 -17.57
N PRO A 136 -5.32 1.06 -16.84
CA PRO A 136 -6.18 0.06 -17.47
C PRO A 136 -7.32 0.72 -18.24
N THR A 137 -7.73 0.11 -19.35
CA THR A 137 -8.94 0.52 -20.07
C THR A 137 -10.15 -0.12 -19.41
N LEU A 138 -10.95 0.69 -18.72
CA LEU A 138 -12.16 0.26 -18.02
C LEU A 138 -13.39 0.71 -18.81
N ARG A 139 -14.13 -0.23 -19.39
CA ARG A 139 -15.37 0.05 -20.16
C ARG A 139 -16.60 -0.45 -19.42
N THR A 140 -16.45 -1.52 -18.67
CA THR A 140 -17.50 -2.27 -18.00
C THR A 140 -17.03 -2.69 -16.61
N VAL A 141 -17.97 -2.99 -15.71
CA VAL A 141 -17.64 -3.39 -14.33
C VAL A 141 -16.81 -4.68 -14.32
N GLU A 142 -16.98 -5.53 -15.33
CA GLU A 142 -16.23 -6.76 -15.56
C GLU A 142 -14.72 -6.50 -15.81
N ASP A 143 -14.36 -5.29 -16.23
CA ASP A 143 -12.95 -4.88 -16.41
C ASP A 143 -12.26 -4.58 -15.07
N LEU A 144 -12.99 -4.49 -13.95
CA LEU A 144 -12.46 -4.22 -12.61
C LEU A 144 -11.78 -5.47 -12.02
N ARG A 145 -10.54 -5.71 -12.47
CA ARG A 145 -9.69 -6.76 -11.91
C ARG A 145 -9.06 -6.27 -10.60
N PRO A 146 -9.03 -7.09 -9.52
CA PRO A 146 -8.38 -6.71 -8.28
C PRO A 146 -6.95 -6.22 -8.51
N TRP A 147 -6.60 -5.09 -7.87
CA TRP A 147 -5.26 -4.49 -7.86
C TRP A 147 -4.75 -4.01 -9.22
N SER A 148 -5.58 -4.03 -10.26
CA SER A 148 -5.22 -3.54 -11.59
C SER A 148 -5.48 -2.03 -11.77
N CYS A 149 -6.50 -1.52 -11.09
CA CYS A 149 -6.96 -0.14 -11.19
C CYS A 149 -6.90 0.58 -9.83
N THR A 150 -6.71 1.90 -9.88
CA THR A 150 -6.78 2.80 -8.73
C THR A 150 -8.21 3.33 -8.56
N VAL A 151 -8.53 3.84 -7.36
CA VAL A 151 -9.85 4.43 -7.08
C VAL A 151 -10.17 5.59 -8.02
N ASP A 152 -9.17 6.42 -8.34
CA ASP A 152 -9.32 7.53 -9.28
C ASP A 152 -9.61 7.06 -10.72
N GLU A 153 -8.96 5.98 -11.17
CA GLU A 153 -9.23 5.38 -12.49
C GLU A 153 -10.67 4.84 -12.58
N VAL A 154 -11.15 4.17 -11.52
CA VAL A 154 -12.54 3.69 -11.47
C VAL A 154 -13.54 4.85 -11.44
N ALA A 155 -13.28 5.87 -10.61
CA ALA A 155 -14.16 7.03 -10.51
C ALA A 155 -14.29 7.79 -11.84
N ARG A 156 -13.18 7.91 -12.59
CA ARG A 156 -13.19 8.54 -13.93
C ARG A 156 -13.88 7.68 -14.99
N ALA A 157 -13.65 6.37 -15.00
CA ALA A 157 -14.18 5.47 -16.02
C ALA A 157 -15.72 5.34 -15.98
N PHE A 158 -16.30 5.40 -14.78
CA PHE A 158 -17.73 5.18 -14.57
C PHE A 158 -18.45 6.45 -14.09
N ALA A 159 -17.98 7.62 -14.51
CA ALA A 159 -18.64 8.90 -14.22
C ALA A 159 -20.12 8.89 -14.69
N PRO A 160 -21.08 9.40 -13.89
CA PRO A 160 -20.91 10.14 -12.64
C PRO A 160 -20.93 9.24 -11.38
N ALA A 161 -19.89 8.42 -11.19
CA ALA A 161 -19.62 7.74 -9.94
C ALA A 161 -19.57 8.75 -8.79
N ARG A 162 -20.47 8.61 -7.81
CA ARG A 162 -20.40 9.41 -6.59
C ARG A 162 -19.61 8.64 -5.54
N PRO A 163 -18.58 9.25 -4.92
CA PRO A 163 -17.95 8.71 -3.71
C PRO A 163 -19.03 8.44 -2.66
N MET A 164 -19.12 7.20 -2.21
CA MET A 164 -19.92 6.82 -1.05
C MET A 164 -18.96 6.65 0.13
N GLU A 165 -19.27 7.32 1.23
CA GLU A 165 -18.59 7.07 2.49
C GLU A 165 -18.80 5.61 2.86
N GLY A 166 -17.71 4.83 2.90
CA GLY A 166 -17.84 3.43 3.24
C GLY A 166 -18.12 3.27 4.73
N THR A 167 -18.61 2.10 5.12
CA THR A 167 -19.09 1.83 6.48
C THR A 167 -17.99 1.78 7.56
N ALA A 168 -16.76 2.17 7.25
CA ALA A 168 -15.62 2.20 8.17
C ALA A 168 -14.56 3.23 7.69
N PRO A 169 -13.67 3.74 8.57
CA PRO A 169 -12.74 4.85 8.27
C PRO A 169 -11.75 4.62 7.12
N THR A 170 -11.58 3.37 6.67
CA THR A 170 -10.72 3.00 5.53
C THR A 170 -11.51 2.34 4.38
N ARG A 171 -12.84 2.35 4.44
CA ARG A 171 -13.72 1.77 3.43
C ARG A 171 -14.29 2.92 2.60
N TRP A 172 -14.18 2.80 1.29
CA TRP A 172 -14.76 3.74 0.34
C TRP A 172 -15.63 2.94 -0.62
N GLY A 173 -16.85 3.39 -0.88
CA GLY A 173 -17.74 2.81 -1.88
C GLY A 173 -17.88 3.75 -3.08
N LEU A 174 -18.25 3.22 -4.24
CA LEU A 174 -18.71 4.02 -5.37
C LEU A 174 -20.11 3.56 -5.72
N GLY A 175 -21.04 4.50 -5.78
CA GLY A 175 -22.41 4.26 -6.23
C GLY A 175 -22.54 4.61 -7.71
N PHE A 176 -23.10 3.68 -8.49
CA PHE A 176 -23.44 3.90 -9.89
C PHE A 176 -24.96 3.94 -10.04
N SER A 177 -25.46 4.93 -10.79
CA SER A 177 -26.83 4.93 -11.30
C SER A 177 -26.73 4.47 -12.76
N GLY A 178 -27.32 3.30 -13.06
CA GLY A 178 -27.57 2.89 -14.44
C GLY A 178 -28.68 3.73 -15.07
#